data_AF-G3JFD2-F1
#
_entry.id   AF-G3JFD2-F1
#
_cell.length_a   1.000
_cell.length_b   1.000
_cell.length_c   1.000
_cell.angle_alpha   90.00
_cell.angle_beta   90.00
_cell.angle_gamma   90.00
#
_symmetry.space_group_name_H-M   'P 1'
#
loop_
_entity.id
_entity.type
_entity.pdbx_description
1 polymer ?
#
loop_
_entity_poly.entity_id
_entity_poly.type
_entity_poly.pdbx_seq_one_letter_code
_entity_poly.pdbx_strand_id
1 'polypeptide(L)'
;MAGQGDLQELLRMLTARKVPMLAAMGHVKSLQTKNLKSIEQIADAPLAAVEAALKDAKLAKGLHTACKSHSKKPAVATKRGAEDATSPTAKKPRLEPTKRDLDYGSMAADDLEASLELPLVEDEALIRATTIVTNRAPLVLAFAVELLRVTMPEQPPSSRLSLAQALVSANSRSKAVSIGIEKPGGEISVTEGQPKIRVMGREIPVLKRGDYTWSGAPTNKQSDNTEAGGAQASRAAPNKTWTASATLTSRASTFVAHVATVSNASARPGLIRQLMAERPDLETASHNAWAIRTSFGTSPLVQQASFDDGESGCGKFMLELLKETSTTNTLVVLTRWFGGVMLGPDRWRLMRECVHDALASQRRGGAAAATFVPGEAAVWGLDTQDTKPAASTVGMGIHRPEGARNYLLRSFASPTTAAGAAGAPPKKTVAAVNDEKQENLGRLLGALRIVVESWSGVLTKDELDKRAWTWYVAVRPDVQSGPSGWGARGELKLSTILDLKRNVG
;
A
#
# COMPACT_ATOMS: atom_id res chain seq x y z
N MET A 1 23.97 36.65 -31.64
CA MET A 1 22.91 37.42 -30.96
C MET A 1 22.13 36.42 -30.11
N ALA A 2 22.17 36.52 -28.78
CA ALA A 2 21.38 35.61 -27.94
C ALA A 2 19.89 35.92 -28.14
N GLY A 3 19.10 34.90 -28.47
CA GLY A 3 17.67 35.09 -28.73
C GLY A 3 16.95 35.50 -27.46
N GLN A 4 15.84 36.25 -27.59
CA GLN A 4 15.00 36.63 -26.46
C GLN A 4 14.53 35.40 -25.64
N GLY A 5 14.44 34.23 -26.29
CA GLY A 5 14.15 32.94 -25.65
C GLY A 5 15.26 32.40 -24.73
N ASP A 6 16.54 32.62 -25.05
CA ASP A 6 17.66 32.17 -24.21
C ASP A 6 17.69 32.93 -22.87
N LEU A 7 17.37 34.22 -22.92
CA LEU A 7 17.28 35.07 -21.73
C LEU A 7 16.16 34.59 -20.79
N GLN A 8 14.97 34.33 -21.33
CA GLN A 8 13.82 33.88 -20.54
C GLN A 8 14.09 32.52 -19.88
N GLU A 9 14.75 31.61 -20.60
CA GLU A 9 15.07 30.28 -20.12
C GLU A 9 16.20 30.30 -19.07
N LEU A 10 17.20 31.18 -19.20
CA LEU A 10 18.22 31.40 -18.17
C LEU A 10 17.62 31.97 -16.87
N LEU A 11 16.70 32.94 -16.99
CA LEU A 11 15.96 33.48 -15.83
C LEU A 11 15.10 32.39 -15.17
N ARG A 12 14.45 31.54 -15.96
CA ARG A 12 13.70 30.38 -15.45
C ARG A 12 14.60 29.39 -14.71
N MET A 13 15.79 29.09 -15.24
CA MET A 13 16.74 28.17 -14.61
C MET A 13 17.33 28.71 -13.31
N LEU A 14 17.53 30.02 -13.19
CA LEU A 14 18.00 30.66 -11.95
C LEU A 14 16.89 30.73 -10.88
N THR A 15 15.67 31.11 -11.28
CA THR A 15 14.53 31.19 -10.35
C THR A 15 14.09 29.81 -9.84
N ALA A 16 14.17 28.77 -10.66
CA ALA A 16 13.96 27.37 -10.23
C ALA A 16 14.95 26.92 -9.14
N ARG A 17 16.05 27.66 -8.95
CA ARG A 17 17.07 27.41 -7.93
C ARG A 17 16.95 28.37 -6.75
N LYS A 18 15.76 28.96 -6.55
CA LYS A 18 15.39 29.87 -5.47
C LYS A 18 16.12 31.22 -5.49
N VAL A 19 16.59 31.66 -6.67
CA VAL A 19 17.17 33.00 -6.85
C VAL A 19 16.02 33.99 -7.15
N PRO A 20 15.86 35.08 -6.37
CA PRO A 20 14.85 36.10 -6.66
C PRO A 20 15.04 36.72 -8.06
N MET A 21 13.96 37.07 -8.74
CA MET A 21 13.99 37.54 -10.14
C MET A 21 14.97 38.71 -10.38
N LEU A 22 15.02 39.67 -9.45
CA LEU A 22 15.91 40.83 -9.52
C LEU A 22 17.40 40.41 -9.50
N ALA A 23 17.75 39.46 -8.63
CA ALA A 23 19.09 38.89 -8.55
C ALA A 23 19.40 38.01 -9.77
N ALA A 24 18.43 37.25 -10.27
CA ALA A 24 18.58 36.43 -11.46
C ALA A 24 18.94 37.28 -12.69
N MET A 25 18.31 38.44 -12.88
CA MET A 25 18.68 39.38 -13.94
C MET A 25 20.11 39.91 -13.80
N GLY A 26 20.55 40.21 -12.58
CA GLY A 26 21.94 40.61 -12.30
C GLY A 26 22.96 39.52 -12.62
N HIS A 27 22.63 38.27 -12.30
CA HIS A 27 23.47 37.11 -12.64
C HIS A 27 23.54 36.85 -14.14
N VAL A 28 22.43 36.97 -14.87
CA VAL A 28 22.44 36.85 -16.34
C VAL A 28 23.28 37.96 -16.98
N LYS A 29 23.19 39.20 -16.51
CA LYS A 29 24.04 40.30 -16.99
C LYS A 29 25.52 40.03 -16.73
N SER A 30 25.86 39.43 -15.58
CA SER A 30 27.24 39.06 -15.23
C SER A 30 27.78 37.88 -16.05
N LEU A 31 26.91 36.98 -16.53
CA LEU A 31 27.27 35.93 -17.49
C LEU A 31 27.49 36.53 -18.90
N GLN A 32 26.63 37.47 -19.31
CA GLN A 32 26.73 38.14 -20.60
C GLN A 32 28.01 38.98 -20.76
N THR A 33 28.50 39.62 -19.69
CA THR A 33 29.77 40.37 -19.69
C THR A 33 30.99 39.46 -19.87
N LYS A 34 30.88 38.18 -19.50
CA LYS A 34 31.90 37.16 -19.78
C LYS A 34 31.67 36.41 -21.10
N ASN A 35 30.82 36.97 -21.97
CA ASN A 35 30.45 36.42 -23.27
C ASN A 35 29.73 35.05 -23.19
N LEU A 36 29.12 34.73 -22.04
CA LEU A 36 28.27 33.56 -21.83
C LEU A 36 26.80 33.99 -21.98
N LYS A 37 26.33 34.07 -23.22
CA LYS A 37 25.05 34.69 -23.56
C LYS A 37 23.94 33.68 -23.85
N SER A 38 24.27 32.42 -24.13
CA SER A 38 23.31 31.34 -24.38
C SER A 38 23.54 30.13 -23.46
N ILE A 39 22.53 29.25 -23.38
CA ILE A 39 22.56 28.00 -22.60
C ILE A 39 23.70 27.08 -23.08
N GLU A 40 23.91 26.99 -24.40
CA GLU A 40 24.97 26.19 -25.02
C GLU A 40 26.35 26.71 -24.64
N GLN A 41 26.56 28.04 -24.69
CA GLN A 41 27.82 28.66 -24.29
C GLN A 41 28.13 28.42 -22.81
N ILE A 42 27.11 28.43 -21.94
CA ILE A 42 27.29 28.13 -20.52
C ILE A 42 27.55 26.65 -20.31
N ALA A 43 26.91 25.76 -21.07
CA ALA A 43 27.12 24.31 -20.98
C ALA A 43 28.55 23.89 -21.37
N ASP A 44 29.11 24.52 -22.41
CA ASP A 44 30.42 24.21 -22.95
C ASP A 44 31.57 24.96 -22.26
N ALA A 45 31.27 26.03 -21.53
CA ALA A 45 32.27 26.78 -20.78
C ALA A 45 32.88 25.94 -19.63
N PRO A 46 34.18 26.17 -19.29
CA PRO A 46 34.77 25.61 -18.07
C PRO A 46 34.01 26.08 -16.83
N LEU A 47 33.78 25.18 -15.87
CA LEU A 47 33.05 25.50 -14.63
C LEU A 47 33.67 26.70 -13.89
N ALA A 48 35.00 26.83 -13.90
CA ALA A 48 35.72 27.97 -13.32
C ALA A 48 35.31 29.33 -13.94
N ALA A 49 34.99 29.37 -15.24
CA ALA A 49 34.55 30.60 -15.90
C ALA A 49 33.14 31.02 -15.46
N VAL A 50 32.26 30.04 -15.24
CA VAL A 50 30.88 30.23 -14.75
C VAL A 50 30.88 30.62 -13.27
N GLU A 51 31.71 29.96 -12.45
CA GLU A 51 31.94 30.32 -11.05
C GLU A 51 32.49 31.76 -10.92
N ALA A 52 33.46 32.12 -11.75
CA ALA A 52 34.00 33.47 -11.75
C ALA A 52 33.00 34.53 -12.23
N ALA A 53 31.96 34.17 -12.99
CA ALA A 53 30.90 35.08 -13.43
C ALA A 53 29.84 35.31 -12.34
N LEU A 54 29.47 34.24 -11.61
CA LEU A 54 28.37 34.27 -10.66
C LEU A 54 28.81 34.58 -9.23
N LYS A 55 30.10 34.42 -8.92
CA LYS A 55 30.70 34.62 -7.58
C LYS A 55 30.00 33.81 -6.47
N ASP A 56 29.31 32.74 -6.84
CA ASP A 56 28.68 31.75 -5.96
C ASP A 56 28.91 30.36 -6.55
N ALA A 57 29.75 29.57 -5.88
CA ALA A 57 30.16 28.24 -6.35
C ALA A 57 29.00 27.22 -6.37
N LYS A 58 28.03 27.34 -5.45
CA LYS A 58 26.92 26.40 -5.36
C LYS A 58 25.88 26.68 -6.45
N LEU A 59 25.62 27.96 -6.68
CA LEU A 59 24.73 28.42 -7.75
C LEU A 59 25.34 28.14 -9.13
N ALA A 60 26.63 28.40 -9.32
CA ALA A 60 27.34 28.15 -10.58
C ALA A 60 27.38 26.67 -10.98
N LYS A 61 27.78 25.76 -10.07
CA LYS A 61 27.71 24.30 -10.32
C LYS A 61 26.30 23.86 -10.70
N GLY A 62 25.34 24.45 -10.02
CA GLY A 62 23.93 24.20 -10.24
C GLY A 62 23.43 24.61 -11.63
N LEU A 63 23.71 25.84 -12.02
CA LEU A 63 23.33 26.39 -13.32
C LEU A 63 24.07 25.66 -14.46
N HIS A 64 25.36 25.37 -14.27
CA HIS A 64 26.19 24.66 -15.26
C HIS A 64 25.65 23.25 -15.56
N THR A 65 25.27 22.52 -14.51
CA THR A 65 24.66 21.20 -14.64
C THR A 65 23.31 21.29 -15.36
N ALA A 66 22.50 22.30 -15.05
CA ALA A 66 21.21 22.52 -15.71
C ALA A 66 21.39 22.84 -17.20
N CYS A 67 22.33 23.72 -17.56
CA CYS A 67 22.61 24.08 -18.95
C CYS A 67 23.11 22.86 -19.77
N LYS A 68 24.00 22.03 -19.19
CA LYS A 68 24.47 20.78 -19.81
C LYS A 68 23.36 19.74 -20.01
N SER A 69 22.37 19.72 -19.12
CA SER A 69 21.21 18.85 -19.27
C SER A 69 20.21 19.39 -20.30
N HIS A 70 20.18 20.70 -20.50
CA HIS A 70 19.25 21.39 -21.40
C HIS A 70 19.72 21.38 -22.87
N SER A 71 21.04 21.37 -23.13
CA SER A 71 21.58 21.22 -24.50
C SER A 71 21.38 19.83 -25.10
N LYS A 72 21.02 18.82 -24.29
CA LYS A 72 20.65 17.48 -24.77
C LYS A 72 19.14 17.40 -25.06
N LYS A 73 18.68 18.01 -26.16
CA LYS A 73 17.39 17.66 -26.78
C LYS A 73 17.58 16.65 -27.92
N PRO A 74 16.59 15.79 -28.19
CA PRO A 74 16.83 14.43 -28.65
C PRO A 74 16.66 14.27 -30.17
N ALA A 75 17.71 13.93 -30.90
CA ALA A 75 17.62 13.32 -32.22
C ALA A 75 18.89 12.53 -32.56
N VAL A 76 18.68 11.28 -33.00
CA VAL A 76 19.54 10.43 -33.84
C VAL A 76 21.02 10.36 -33.47
N ALA A 77 21.37 9.36 -32.65
CA ALA A 77 22.74 9.06 -32.28
C ALA A 77 23.45 8.21 -33.35
N THR A 78 24.30 8.85 -34.13
CA THR A 78 25.36 8.19 -34.93
C THR A 78 26.59 8.02 -34.04
N LYS A 79 27.08 6.78 -33.95
CA LYS A 79 28.11 6.29 -33.03
C LYS A 79 29.49 6.32 -33.70
N ARG A 80 30.53 6.74 -32.96
CA ARG A 80 31.95 6.26 -33.01
C ARG A 80 32.78 7.12 -32.04
N GLY A 81 33.69 6.61 -31.22
CA GLY A 81 34.14 5.26 -30.91
C GLY A 81 35.29 5.36 -29.90
N ALA A 82 35.32 4.48 -28.89
CA ALA A 82 36.50 4.01 -28.17
C ALA A 82 36.06 2.80 -27.32
N GLU A 83 36.79 1.70 -27.48
CA GLU A 83 36.61 0.34 -26.98
C GLU A 83 36.82 0.31 -25.44
N ASP A 84 36.22 -0.55 -24.62
CA ASP A 84 35.92 -1.98 -24.79
C ASP A 84 34.89 -2.45 -23.71
N ALA A 85 34.37 -3.67 -23.89
CA ALA A 85 33.47 -4.45 -23.00
C ALA A 85 31.93 -4.20 -23.06
N THR A 86 31.32 -5.09 -23.84
CA THR A 86 29.92 -5.29 -24.27
C THR A 86 28.79 -5.31 -23.21
N SER A 87 27.72 -4.53 -23.44
CA SER A 87 26.30 -4.95 -23.58
C SER A 87 25.33 -3.73 -23.63
N PRO A 88 24.51 -3.54 -24.69
CA PRO A 88 23.65 -2.35 -24.80
C PRO A 88 22.29 -2.56 -24.11
N THR A 89 21.99 -1.75 -23.10
CA THR A 89 20.65 -1.67 -22.50
C THR A 89 19.71 -0.87 -23.41
N ALA A 90 18.88 -1.57 -24.19
CA ALA A 90 17.73 -0.97 -24.86
C ALA A 90 16.69 -0.47 -23.83
N LYS A 91 16.04 0.66 -24.11
CA LYS A 91 14.96 1.21 -23.28
C LYS A 91 13.86 0.16 -23.13
N LYS A 92 13.59 -0.24 -21.88
CA LYS A 92 12.55 -1.20 -21.50
C LYS A 92 11.17 -0.68 -21.91
N PRO A 93 10.21 -1.54 -22.31
CA PRO A 93 8.80 -1.16 -22.33
C PRO A 93 8.42 -0.66 -20.93
N ARG A 94 7.87 0.56 -20.86
CA ARG A 94 7.57 1.24 -19.60
C ARG A 94 6.27 0.66 -19.05
N LEU A 95 6.40 -0.37 -18.21
CA LEU A 95 5.32 -0.81 -17.33
C LEU A 95 4.84 0.34 -16.45
N GLU A 96 3.60 0.24 -15.97
CA GLU A 96 2.96 1.27 -15.15
C GLU A 96 3.89 1.69 -14.02
N PRO A 97 4.26 2.98 -13.94
CA PRO A 97 5.17 3.43 -12.92
C PRO A 97 4.48 3.29 -11.56
N THR A 98 5.14 2.65 -10.60
CA THR A 98 4.73 2.65 -9.19
C THR A 98 4.92 4.04 -8.59
N LYS A 99 4.21 5.05 -9.11
CA LYS A 99 4.18 6.38 -8.54
C LYS A 99 3.30 6.32 -7.30
N ARG A 100 3.89 6.65 -6.15
CA ARG A 100 3.17 6.85 -4.89
C ARG A 100 2.07 7.93 -4.98
N ASP A 101 2.08 8.75 -6.03
CA ASP A 101 1.13 9.84 -6.25
C ASP A 101 0.09 9.54 -7.35
N LEU A 102 -0.08 8.29 -7.79
CA LEU A 102 -1.25 7.93 -8.60
C LEU A 102 -2.51 8.13 -7.76
N ASP A 103 -3.33 9.10 -8.18
CA ASP A 103 -4.62 9.39 -7.60
C ASP A 103 -5.70 8.57 -8.30
N TYR A 104 -6.11 7.47 -7.67
CA TYR A 104 -7.17 6.59 -8.16
C TYR A 104 -8.52 7.30 -8.29
N GLY A 105 -8.72 8.46 -7.66
CA GLY A 105 -9.92 9.28 -7.81
C GLY A 105 -9.98 10.09 -9.11
N SER A 106 -8.85 10.20 -9.84
CA SER A 106 -8.74 10.99 -11.06
C SER A 106 -9.02 10.20 -12.35
N MET A 107 -9.17 8.88 -12.26
CA MET A 107 -9.46 7.99 -13.38
C MET A 107 -10.86 7.38 -13.24
N ALA A 108 -11.53 7.12 -14.35
CA ALA A 108 -12.76 6.33 -14.32
C ALA A 108 -12.44 4.91 -13.82
N ALA A 109 -13.36 4.33 -13.03
CA ALA A 109 -13.15 3.03 -12.41
C ALA A 109 -12.88 1.94 -13.47
N ASP A 110 -13.67 1.90 -14.54
CA ASP A 110 -13.51 0.90 -15.59
C ASP A 110 -12.17 1.04 -16.35
N ASP A 111 -11.69 2.26 -16.60
CA ASP A 111 -10.39 2.51 -17.24
C ASP A 111 -9.23 2.01 -16.36
N LEU A 112 -9.35 2.24 -15.05
CA LEU A 112 -8.38 1.75 -14.08
C LEU A 112 -8.36 0.22 -14.07
N GLU A 113 -9.53 -0.43 -14.01
CA GLU A 113 -9.60 -1.89 -13.99
C GLU A 113 -9.11 -2.52 -15.30
N ALA A 114 -9.43 -1.93 -16.44
CA ALA A 114 -8.94 -2.36 -17.75
C ALA A 114 -7.41 -2.24 -17.85
N SER A 115 -6.81 -1.18 -17.31
CA SER A 115 -5.35 -1.01 -17.30
C SER A 115 -4.62 -2.08 -16.48
N LEU A 116 -5.34 -2.71 -15.54
CA LEU A 116 -4.81 -3.72 -14.63
C LEU A 116 -5.08 -5.15 -15.09
N GLU A 117 -5.70 -5.35 -16.25
CA GLU A 117 -5.97 -6.66 -16.82
C GLU A 117 -4.68 -7.47 -17.04
N LEU A 118 -4.78 -8.79 -16.83
CA LEU A 118 -3.69 -9.75 -16.96
C LEU A 118 -3.91 -10.62 -18.20
N PRO A 119 -2.83 -11.06 -18.88
CA PRO A 119 -2.94 -11.94 -20.03
C PRO A 119 -3.59 -13.28 -19.63
N LEU A 120 -4.33 -13.89 -20.54
CA LEU A 120 -5.03 -15.16 -20.31
C LEU A 120 -4.96 -16.03 -21.56
N VAL A 121 -4.67 -17.32 -21.36
CA VAL A 121 -4.66 -18.34 -22.42
C VAL A 121 -5.33 -19.59 -21.86
N GLU A 122 -6.44 -20.04 -22.44
CA GLU A 122 -7.24 -21.18 -21.94
C GLU A 122 -7.09 -22.47 -22.78
N ASP A 123 -6.20 -22.47 -23.78
CA ASP A 123 -5.89 -23.67 -24.57
C ASP A 123 -5.20 -24.74 -23.70
N GLU A 124 -5.95 -25.77 -23.32
CA GLU A 124 -5.46 -26.84 -22.43
C GLU A 124 -4.26 -27.60 -23.01
N ALA A 125 -4.22 -27.82 -24.34
CA ALA A 125 -3.13 -28.56 -24.96
C ALA A 125 -1.82 -27.76 -24.89
N LEU A 126 -1.90 -26.46 -25.18
CA LEU A 126 -0.76 -25.54 -25.07
C LEU A 126 -0.29 -25.40 -23.62
N ILE A 127 -1.23 -25.26 -22.68
CA ILE A 127 -0.92 -25.18 -21.24
C ILE A 127 -0.21 -26.48 -20.80
N ARG A 128 -0.75 -27.65 -21.13
CA ARG A 128 -0.19 -28.95 -20.71
C ARG A 128 1.24 -29.16 -21.24
N ALA A 129 1.56 -28.64 -22.41
CA ALA A 129 2.90 -28.70 -23.00
C ALA A 129 3.91 -27.68 -22.41
N THR A 130 3.45 -26.74 -21.58
CA THR A 130 4.29 -25.63 -21.10
C THR A 130 4.96 -25.95 -19.76
N THR A 131 6.26 -25.65 -19.69
CA THR A 131 7.03 -25.62 -18.44
C THR A 131 7.54 -24.21 -18.21
N ILE A 132 7.46 -23.72 -16.97
CA ILE A 132 7.91 -22.38 -16.58
C ILE A 132 8.94 -22.47 -15.45
N VAL A 133 9.72 -21.41 -15.28
CA VAL A 133 10.68 -21.22 -14.20
C VAL A 133 10.27 -20.00 -13.39
N THR A 134 9.97 -20.20 -12.11
CA THR A 134 9.46 -19.13 -11.24
C THR A 134 9.86 -19.31 -9.78
N ASN A 135 9.71 -18.23 -9.00
CA ASN A 135 9.82 -18.25 -7.54
C ASN A 135 8.49 -18.65 -6.90
N ARG A 136 8.53 -19.06 -5.63
CA ARG A 136 7.33 -19.37 -4.84
C ARG A 136 6.37 -18.19 -4.66
N ALA A 137 6.89 -16.98 -4.39
CA ALA A 137 6.07 -15.79 -4.13
C ALA A 137 5.17 -15.34 -5.30
N PRO A 138 5.67 -15.17 -6.54
CA PRO A 138 4.81 -14.81 -7.68
C PRO A 138 3.81 -15.92 -8.03
N LEU A 139 4.14 -17.20 -7.77
CA LEU A 139 3.19 -18.29 -7.92
C LEU A 139 2.02 -18.19 -6.92
N VAL A 140 2.30 -17.90 -5.63
CA VAL A 140 1.24 -17.63 -4.63
C VAL A 140 0.37 -16.45 -5.08
N LEU A 141 1.01 -15.39 -5.59
CA LEU A 141 0.31 -14.20 -6.07
C LEU A 141 -0.67 -14.55 -7.19
N ALA A 142 -0.25 -15.34 -8.19
CA ALA A 142 -1.10 -15.79 -9.29
C ALA A 142 -2.26 -16.67 -8.79
N PHE A 143 -2.00 -17.62 -7.89
CA PHE A 143 -3.02 -18.45 -7.25
C PHE A 143 -4.09 -17.61 -6.54
N ALA A 144 -3.67 -16.65 -5.73
CA ALA A 144 -4.59 -15.81 -4.97
C ALA A 144 -5.44 -14.92 -5.88
N VAL A 145 -4.87 -14.34 -6.95
CA VAL A 145 -5.63 -13.50 -7.91
C VAL A 145 -6.74 -14.30 -8.61
N GLU A 146 -6.43 -15.49 -9.11
CA GLU A 146 -7.44 -16.33 -9.79
C GLU A 146 -8.46 -16.94 -8.82
N LEU A 147 -8.05 -17.30 -7.61
CA LEU A 147 -8.96 -17.75 -6.56
C LEU A 147 -9.98 -16.66 -6.19
N LEU A 148 -9.48 -15.44 -5.95
CA LEU A 148 -10.31 -14.29 -5.55
C LEU A 148 -11.34 -13.92 -6.62
N ARG A 149 -11.11 -14.23 -7.89
CA ARG A 149 -12.12 -14.04 -8.95
C ARG A 149 -13.39 -14.84 -8.68
N VAL A 150 -13.27 -16.04 -8.12
CA VAL A 150 -14.39 -16.94 -7.85
C VAL A 150 -14.91 -16.80 -6.42
N THR A 151 -14.01 -16.66 -5.44
CA THR A 151 -14.42 -16.52 -4.04
C THR A 151 -14.97 -15.12 -3.73
N MET A 152 -14.47 -14.09 -4.40
CA MET A 152 -14.82 -12.68 -4.21
C MET A 152 -15.05 -11.95 -5.55
N PRO A 153 -16.05 -12.37 -6.35
CA PRO A 153 -16.33 -11.81 -7.67
C PRO A 153 -16.65 -10.31 -7.63
N GLU A 154 -17.20 -9.82 -6.53
CA GLU A 154 -17.47 -8.40 -6.29
C GLU A 154 -16.21 -7.53 -6.29
N GLN A 155 -15.06 -8.11 -5.93
CA GLN A 155 -13.81 -7.37 -5.84
C GLN A 155 -13.28 -7.14 -7.25
N PRO A 156 -13.01 -5.88 -7.66
CA PRO A 156 -12.46 -5.61 -8.97
C PRO A 156 -11.00 -6.13 -9.09
N PRO A 157 -10.45 -6.26 -10.31
CA PRO A 157 -9.09 -6.72 -10.55
C PRO A 157 -8.02 -6.03 -9.68
N SER A 158 -8.12 -4.72 -9.51
CA SER A 158 -7.26 -3.92 -8.62
C SER A 158 -7.30 -4.39 -7.17
N SER A 159 -8.49 -4.67 -6.64
CA SER A 159 -8.69 -5.12 -5.25
C SER A 159 -8.15 -6.53 -5.08
N ARG A 160 -8.38 -7.43 -6.06
CA ARG A 160 -7.82 -8.79 -6.05
C ARG A 160 -6.29 -8.77 -6.06
N LEU A 161 -5.67 -7.94 -6.89
CA LEU A 161 -4.20 -7.77 -6.94
C LEU A 161 -3.65 -7.23 -5.60
N SER A 162 -4.34 -6.27 -5.00
CA SER A 162 -3.96 -5.69 -3.71
C SER A 162 -4.03 -6.71 -2.57
N LEU A 163 -5.14 -7.43 -2.47
CA LEU A 163 -5.35 -8.49 -1.46
C LEU A 163 -4.33 -9.62 -1.62
N ALA A 164 -4.09 -10.06 -2.86
CA ALA A 164 -3.13 -11.11 -3.16
C ALA A 164 -1.69 -10.67 -2.81
N GLN A 165 -1.34 -9.41 -3.04
CA GLN A 165 -0.03 -8.85 -2.63
C GLN A 165 0.10 -8.77 -1.10
N ALA A 166 -0.97 -8.43 -0.39
CA ALA A 166 -0.99 -8.43 1.07
C ALA A 166 -0.76 -9.84 1.64
N LEU A 167 -1.39 -10.85 1.06
CA LEU A 167 -1.16 -12.26 1.38
C LEU A 167 0.30 -12.66 1.17
N VAL A 168 0.87 -12.36 0.01
CA VAL A 168 2.26 -12.70 -0.34
C VAL A 168 3.23 -12.01 0.61
N SER A 169 3.00 -10.74 0.93
CA SER A 169 3.84 -9.97 1.85
C SER A 169 3.78 -10.57 3.26
N ALA A 170 2.57 -10.87 3.78
CA ALA A 170 2.40 -11.50 5.09
C ALA A 170 3.05 -12.89 5.18
N ASN A 171 2.93 -13.72 4.13
CA ASN A 171 3.52 -15.06 4.06
C ASN A 171 5.05 -15.00 3.93
N SER A 172 5.55 -14.10 3.09
CA SER A 172 6.98 -13.85 2.93
C SER A 172 7.60 -13.47 4.27
N ARG A 173 7.04 -12.49 4.99
CA ARG A 173 7.57 -12.08 6.30
C ARG A 173 7.53 -13.17 7.35
N SER A 174 6.39 -13.84 7.49
CA SER A 174 6.27 -14.98 8.42
C SER A 174 7.37 -16.02 8.15
N LYS A 175 7.67 -16.25 6.86
CA LYS A 175 8.75 -17.15 6.46
C LYS A 175 10.13 -16.55 6.74
N ALA A 176 10.40 -15.29 6.41
CA ALA A 176 11.68 -14.60 6.64
C ALA A 176 12.07 -14.58 8.12
N VAL A 177 11.10 -14.33 9.01
CA VAL A 177 11.28 -14.42 10.47
C VAL A 177 11.56 -15.86 10.88
N SER A 178 10.80 -16.85 10.38
CA SER A 178 10.99 -18.26 10.75
C SER A 178 12.37 -18.83 10.35
N ILE A 179 13.00 -18.28 9.30
CA ILE A 179 14.32 -18.71 8.82
C ILE A 179 15.45 -17.78 9.30
N GLY A 180 15.14 -16.79 10.15
CA GLY A 180 16.12 -15.89 10.75
C GLY A 180 16.70 -14.82 9.81
N ILE A 181 16.08 -14.57 8.66
CA ILE A 181 16.49 -13.47 7.75
C ILE A 181 16.02 -12.11 8.31
N GLU A 182 14.81 -12.07 8.85
CA GLU A 182 14.23 -10.87 9.47
C GLU A 182 14.04 -11.08 10.97
N LYS A 183 14.19 -10.00 11.73
CA LYS A 183 13.85 -9.99 13.16
C LYS A 183 12.34 -9.78 13.32
N PRO A 184 11.70 -10.36 14.35
CA PRO A 184 10.32 -10.04 14.66
C PRO A 184 10.21 -8.56 15.05
N GLY A 185 9.21 -7.86 14.49
CA GLY A 185 8.98 -6.42 14.72
C GLY A 185 9.03 -5.58 13.44
N GLY A 186 8.75 -4.28 13.56
CA GLY A 186 8.75 -3.34 12.43
C GLY A 186 7.42 -3.23 11.67
N GLU A 187 6.36 -3.89 12.14
CA GLU A 187 5.00 -3.71 11.63
C GLU A 187 4.32 -2.54 12.35
N ILE A 188 3.61 -1.72 11.59
CA ILE A 188 2.63 -0.78 12.11
C ILE A 188 1.52 -1.63 12.73
N SER A 189 1.27 -1.44 14.03
CA SER A 189 0.21 -2.14 14.73
C SER A 189 -1.12 -1.88 14.02
N VAL A 190 -1.70 -2.94 13.44
CA VAL A 190 -3.06 -2.87 12.91
C VAL A 190 -3.97 -2.54 14.10
N THR A 191 -4.69 -1.42 13.99
CA THR A 191 -5.54 -0.94 15.07
C THR A 191 -6.63 -1.95 15.40
N GLU A 192 -6.97 -2.03 16.67
CA GLU A 192 -7.95 -3.00 17.15
C GLU A 192 -9.34 -2.68 16.55
N GLY A 193 -9.96 -3.68 15.91
CA GLY A 193 -11.22 -3.51 15.18
C GLY A 193 -11.06 -3.22 13.68
N GLN A 194 -9.84 -3.22 13.13
CA GLN A 194 -9.64 -3.18 11.68
C GLN A 194 -10.33 -4.37 10.99
N PRO A 195 -11.17 -4.14 9.97
CA PRO A 195 -11.76 -5.21 9.17
C PRO A 195 -10.70 -6.13 8.57
N LYS A 196 -10.97 -7.43 8.59
CA LYS A 196 -10.11 -8.45 8.00
C LYS A 196 -10.89 -9.33 7.04
N ILE A 197 -10.23 -9.77 5.99
CA ILE A 197 -10.75 -10.77 5.05
C ILE A 197 -9.80 -11.97 5.05
N ARG A 198 -10.37 -13.18 4.98
CA ARG A 198 -9.58 -14.41 4.84
C ARG A 198 -9.27 -14.68 3.37
N VAL A 199 -7.99 -14.86 3.05
CA VAL A 199 -7.52 -15.24 1.71
C VAL A 199 -6.50 -16.37 1.86
N MET A 200 -6.75 -17.51 1.20
CA MET A 200 -5.97 -18.75 1.30
C MET A 200 -5.64 -19.14 2.75
N GLY A 201 -6.63 -19.07 3.64
CA GLY A 201 -6.48 -19.41 5.06
C GLY A 201 -5.77 -18.37 5.94
N ARG A 202 -5.37 -17.21 5.39
CA ARG A 202 -4.71 -16.12 6.12
C ARG A 202 -5.66 -14.95 6.32
N GLU A 203 -5.74 -14.38 7.53
CA GLU A 203 -6.45 -13.11 7.74
C GLU A 203 -5.61 -11.93 7.24
N ILE A 204 -6.19 -11.14 6.35
CA ILE A 204 -5.60 -9.94 5.76
C ILE A 204 -6.36 -8.72 6.26
N PRO A 205 -5.70 -7.73 6.89
CA PRO A 205 -6.34 -6.47 7.25
C PRO A 205 -6.65 -5.66 5.97
N VAL A 206 -7.84 -5.09 5.89
CA VAL A 206 -8.32 -4.42 4.67
C VAL A 206 -8.83 -3.02 4.92
N LEU A 207 -8.77 -2.17 3.90
CA LEU A 207 -9.31 -0.81 3.89
C LEU A 207 -10.40 -0.69 2.83
N LYS A 208 -11.61 -0.26 3.23
CA LYS A 208 -12.74 -0.06 2.31
C LYS A 208 -12.46 1.10 1.35
N ARG A 209 -12.77 0.91 0.07
CA ARG A 209 -12.81 1.96 -0.95
C ARG A 209 -14.20 2.60 -0.89
N GLY A 210 -14.29 3.85 -0.45
CA GLY A 210 -15.58 4.57 -0.39
C GLY A 210 -16.19 4.69 -1.79
N ASP A 211 -17.50 4.46 -1.90
CA ASP A 211 -18.37 4.61 -3.09
C ASP A 211 -17.78 4.11 -4.42
N TYR A 212 -16.96 3.06 -4.39
CA TYR A 212 -16.31 2.52 -5.58
C TYR A 212 -17.19 1.47 -6.26
N THR A 213 -17.74 1.83 -7.42
CA THR A 213 -18.56 0.95 -8.29
C THR A 213 -17.86 0.71 -9.62
N TRP A 214 -17.87 -0.54 -10.11
CA TRP A 214 -17.30 -0.92 -11.41
C TRP A 214 -18.27 -1.84 -12.16
N SER A 215 -18.22 -1.80 -13.50
CA SER A 215 -19.20 -2.45 -14.38
C SER A 215 -19.26 -3.98 -14.27
N GLY A 216 -18.18 -4.63 -13.80
CA GLY A 216 -18.10 -6.08 -13.62
C GLY A 216 -18.53 -6.60 -12.25
N ALA A 217 -18.99 -5.73 -11.34
CA ALA A 217 -19.60 -6.18 -10.09
C ALA A 217 -20.89 -6.95 -10.39
N PRO A 218 -21.16 -8.10 -9.73
CA PRO A 218 -22.44 -8.77 -9.88
C PRO A 218 -23.55 -7.79 -9.52
N THR A 219 -24.53 -7.60 -10.42
CA THR A 219 -25.66 -6.71 -10.19
C THR A 219 -26.41 -7.23 -8.98
N ASN A 220 -26.28 -6.54 -7.86
CA ASN A 220 -27.14 -6.77 -6.71
C ASN A 220 -28.52 -6.31 -7.18
N LYS A 221 -29.36 -7.25 -7.63
CA LYS A 221 -30.78 -6.94 -7.87
C LYS A 221 -31.29 -6.38 -6.56
N GLN A 222 -31.55 -5.08 -6.56
CA GLN A 222 -32.26 -4.38 -5.52
C GLN A 222 -33.56 -5.14 -5.30
N SER A 223 -33.59 -5.98 -4.27
CA SER A 223 -34.84 -6.56 -3.78
C SER A 223 -35.59 -5.39 -3.16
N ASP A 224 -36.63 -4.94 -3.86
CA ASP A 224 -37.66 -4.08 -3.29
C ASP A 224 -38.07 -4.64 -1.92
N ASN A 225 -37.95 -3.79 -0.90
CA ASN A 225 -38.45 -4.07 0.43
C ASN A 225 -39.97 -4.31 0.33
N THR A 226 -40.38 -5.57 0.44
CA THR A 226 -41.72 -5.91 0.89
C THR A 226 -41.57 -6.47 2.31
N GLU A 227 -42.14 -5.75 3.26
CA GLU A 227 -42.22 -6.13 4.67
C GLU A 227 -42.84 -7.53 4.81
N ALA A 228 -42.10 -8.46 5.41
CA ALA A 228 -42.66 -9.65 6.03
C ALA A 228 -41.83 -9.99 7.27
N GLY A 229 -42.44 -9.80 8.44
CA GLY A 229 -41.84 -10.09 9.73
C GLY A 229 -41.47 -11.56 9.88
N GLY A 230 -40.22 -11.79 10.26
CA GLY A 230 -39.70 -13.08 10.66
C GLY A 230 -38.52 -12.86 11.60
N ALA A 231 -38.81 -12.81 12.90
CA ALA A 231 -37.78 -12.72 13.92
C ALA A 231 -36.94 -14.01 13.92
N GLN A 232 -35.73 -13.95 13.35
CA GLN A 232 -34.66 -14.89 13.65
C GLN A 232 -33.50 -14.10 14.27
N ALA A 233 -33.28 -14.38 15.55
CA ALA A 233 -32.22 -13.80 16.36
C ALA A 233 -30.86 -14.16 15.76
N SER A 234 -30.25 -13.19 15.07
CA SER A 234 -28.83 -13.24 14.74
C SER A 234 -28.05 -13.07 16.04
N ARG A 235 -27.21 -14.07 16.34
CA ARG A 235 -26.31 -14.11 17.48
C ARG A 235 -25.27 -13.00 17.31
N ALA A 236 -25.57 -11.82 17.86
CA ALA A 236 -24.69 -10.67 17.87
C ALA A 236 -23.34 -11.03 18.51
N ALA A 237 -22.24 -10.75 17.81
CA ALA A 237 -20.92 -10.73 18.40
C ALA A 237 -20.90 -9.74 19.59
N PRO A 238 -20.07 -9.98 20.64
CA PRO A 238 -20.10 -9.15 21.83
C PRO A 238 -19.80 -7.68 21.47
N ASN A 239 -20.76 -6.79 21.74
CA ASN A 239 -20.61 -5.35 21.55
C ASN A 239 -19.44 -4.84 22.39
N LYS A 240 -18.28 -4.68 21.75
CA LYS A 240 -17.09 -4.18 22.42
C LYS A 240 -17.33 -2.72 22.82
N THR A 241 -17.35 -2.46 24.13
CA THR A 241 -17.70 -1.14 24.69
C THR A 241 -16.57 -0.11 24.52
N TRP A 242 -15.31 -0.58 24.51
CA TRP A 242 -14.12 0.26 24.46
C TRP A 242 -13.28 0.04 23.19
N THR A 243 -12.80 1.12 22.59
CA THR A 243 -11.83 1.10 21.48
C THR A 243 -10.53 1.77 21.90
N ALA A 244 -9.39 1.10 21.71
CA ALA A 244 -8.07 1.60 22.12
C ALA A 244 -7.28 2.17 20.93
N SER A 245 -6.37 3.12 21.19
CA SER A 245 -5.33 3.55 20.24
C SER A 245 -4.18 2.54 20.19
N ALA A 246 -3.31 2.69 19.19
CA ALA A 246 -1.95 2.18 19.29
C ALA A 246 -1.24 2.72 20.55
N THR A 247 -0.36 1.91 21.12
CA THR A 247 0.47 2.31 22.26
C THR A 247 1.68 3.11 21.77
N LEU A 248 1.81 4.36 22.21
CA LEU A 248 2.93 5.22 21.85
C LEU A 248 3.93 5.28 23.00
N THR A 249 5.21 5.01 22.71
CA THR A 249 6.28 5.09 23.72
C THR A 249 7.33 6.12 23.28
N SER A 250 7.69 7.04 24.18
CA SER A 250 8.75 8.03 23.97
C SER A 250 9.48 8.30 25.28
N ARG A 251 10.82 8.22 25.25
CA ARG A 251 11.71 8.42 26.42
C ARG A 251 11.19 7.69 27.68
N ALA A 252 10.92 6.39 27.51
CA ALA A 252 10.36 5.48 28.52
C ALA A 252 8.95 5.83 29.06
N SER A 253 8.33 6.93 28.64
CA SER A 253 6.92 7.18 28.93
C SER A 253 6.04 6.51 27.87
N THR A 254 4.95 5.88 28.31
CA THR A 254 4.02 5.15 27.45
C THR A 254 2.64 5.76 27.54
N PHE A 255 1.95 5.86 26.40
CA PHE A 255 0.63 6.45 26.26
C PHE A 255 -0.31 5.50 25.52
N VAL A 256 -1.56 5.43 25.98
CA VAL A 256 -2.66 4.75 25.29
C VAL A 256 -3.97 5.49 25.57
N ALA A 257 -4.80 5.67 24.56
CA ALA A 257 -6.14 6.24 24.71
C ALA A 257 -7.20 5.16 24.52
N HIS A 258 -8.25 5.20 25.33
CA HIS A 258 -9.43 4.36 25.23
C HIS A 258 -10.66 5.26 25.04
N VAL A 259 -11.54 4.88 24.13
CA VAL A 259 -12.74 5.66 23.82
C VAL A 259 -13.97 4.74 23.85
N ALA A 260 -15.04 5.24 24.46
CA ALA A 260 -16.35 4.60 24.50
C ALA A 260 -17.46 5.57 24.10
N THR A 261 -18.47 5.04 23.41
CA THR A 261 -19.71 5.77 23.12
C THR A 261 -20.55 5.87 24.38
N VAL A 262 -21.09 7.06 24.65
CA VAL A 262 -21.87 7.35 25.85
C VAL A 262 -23.13 8.14 25.51
N SER A 263 -24.27 7.69 26.02
CA SER A 263 -25.56 8.36 25.81
C SER A 263 -25.83 9.48 26.82
N ASN A 264 -25.21 9.41 28.01
CA ASN A 264 -25.34 10.41 29.07
C ASN A 264 -24.09 10.43 29.96
N ALA A 265 -23.92 11.51 30.72
CA ALA A 265 -22.76 11.68 31.59
C ALA A 265 -22.77 10.76 32.83
N SER A 266 -23.95 10.28 33.26
CA SER A 266 -24.06 9.41 34.44
C SER A 266 -23.56 7.98 34.19
N ALA A 267 -23.44 7.54 32.94
CA ALA A 267 -22.83 6.26 32.57
C ALA A 267 -21.31 6.19 32.82
N ARG A 268 -20.62 7.34 32.91
CA ARG A 268 -19.16 7.42 33.03
C ARG A 268 -18.56 6.55 34.15
N PRO A 269 -19.03 6.60 35.41
CA PRO A 269 -18.39 5.83 36.48
C PRO A 269 -18.48 4.31 36.25
N GLY A 270 -19.60 3.83 35.69
CA GLY A 270 -19.77 2.42 35.34
C GLY A 270 -18.82 1.99 34.22
N LEU A 271 -18.70 2.82 33.19
CA LEU A 271 -17.82 2.56 32.06
C LEU A 271 -16.34 2.55 32.47
N ILE A 272 -15.90 3.51 33.29
CA ILE A 272 -14.51 3.53 33.79
C ILE A 272 -14.23 2.27 34.61
N ARG A 273 -15.16 1.84 35.48
CA ARG A 273 -15.01 0.59 36.23
C ARG A 273 -14.90 -0.62 35.31
N GLN A 274 -15.71 -0.67 34.25
CA GLN A 274 -15.63 -1.71 33.23
C GLN A 274 -14.27 -1.70 32.52
N LEU A 275 -13.75 -0.52 32.15
CA LEU A 275 -12.45 -0.39 31.50
C LEU A 275 -11.32 -0.94 32.37
N MET A 276 -11.30 -0.60 33.65
CA MET A 276 -10.28 -1.11 34.59
C MET A 276 -10.38 -2.63 34.78
N ALA A 277 -11.60 -3.19 34.78
CA ALA A 277 -11.81 -4.63 34.86
C ALA A 277 -11.36 -5.37 33.58
N GLU A 278 -11.62 -4.80 32.40
CA GLU A 278 -11.17 -5.35 31.11
C GLU A 278 -9.65 -5.21 30.94
N ARG A 279 -9.06 -4.16 31.51
CA ARG A 279 -7.64 -3.81 31.39
C ARG A 279 -7.04 -3.46 32.75
N PRO A 280 -6.74 -4.48 33.59
CA PRO A 280 -6.16 -4.26 34.92
C PRO A 280 -4.78 -3.59 34.89
N ASP A 281 -4.09 -3.66 33.74
CA ASP A 281 -2.80 -2.99 33.53
C ASP A 281 -2.90 -1.46 33.70
N LEU A 282 -4.06 -0.86 33.41
CA LEU A 282 -4.26 0.59 33.52
C LEU A 282 -4.21 1.08 34.98
N GLU A 283 -4.48 0.22 35.96
CA GLU A 283 -4.39 0.57 37.39
C GLU A 283 -2.94 0.84 37.82
N THR A 284 -1.97 0.29 37.10
CA THR A 284 -0.53 0.52 37.36
C THR A 284 -0.01 1.83 36.76
N ALA A 285 -0.84 2.53 35.99
CA ALA A 285 -0.44 3.75 35.31
C ALA A 285 -0.22 4.91 36.28
N SER A 286 0.66 5.83 35.87
CA SER A 286 0.91 7.05 36.64
C SER A 286 -0.28 7.99 36.59
N HIS A 287 -0.98 8.04 35.46
CA HIS A 287 -2.14 8.90 35.24
C HIS A 287 -3.16 8.21 34.33
N ASN A 288 -4.44 8.28 34.69
CA ASN A 288 -5.63 7.88 33.93
C ASN A 288 -6.58 9.07 33.80
N ALA A 289 -6.16 10.08 33.03
CA ALA A 289 -6.96 11.28 32.78
C ALA A 289 -8.17 10.93 31.90
N TRP A 290 -9.28 11.68 32.02
CA TRP A 290 -10.44 11.46 31.17
C TRP A 290 -11.16 12.76 30.79
N ALA A 291 -11.89 12.70 29.67
CA ALA A 291 -12.78 13.75 29.20
C ALA A 291 -14.04 13.14 28.58
N ILE A 292 -15.19 13.77 28.83
CA ILE A 292 -16.49 13.32 28.31
C ILE A 292 -17.24 14.49 27.70
N ARG A 293 -17.91 14.24 26.58
CA ARG A 293 -18.77 15.21 25.90
C ARG A 293 -20.05 14.51 25.45
N THR A 294 -21.20 14.90 25.98
CA THR A 294 -22.52 14.27 25.72
C THR A 294 -23.56 15.31 25.32
N SER A 295 -24.41 15.00 24.34
CA SER A 295 -25.55 15.84 23.97
C SER A 295 -26.77 15.54 24.84
N PHE A 296 -27.64 16.53 25.03
CA PHE A 296 -28.95 16.33 25.65
C PHE A 296 -29.99 15.96 24.60
N GLY A 297 -30.05 14.69 24.20
CA GLY A 297 -31.00 14.25 23.16
C GLY A 297 -30.83 15.05 21.86
N THR A 298 -31.89 15.71 21.40
CA THR A 298 -31.91 16.59 20.22
C THR A 298 -31.53 18.05 20.49
N SER A 299 -31.22 18.41 21.75
CA SER A 299 -30.85 19.76 22.13
C SER A 299 -29.44 20.14 21.64
N PRO A 300 -29.20 21.40 21.25
CA PRO A 300 -27.86 21.90 20.97
C PRO A 300 -26.96 22.00 22.22
N LEU A 301 -27.52 21.78 23.42
CA LEU A 301 -26.77 21.79 24.67
C LEU A 301 -25.89 20.54 24.80
N VAL A 302 -24.61 20.76 25.11
CA VAL A 302 -23.60 19.70 25.29
C VAL A 302 -23.04 19.77 26.71
N GLN A 303 -23.21 18.69 27.46
CA GLN A 303 -22.56 18.51 28.76
C GLN A 303 -21.11 18.10 28.56
N GLN A 304 -20.20 18.71 29.34
CA GLN A 304 -18.77 18.46 29.28
C GLN A 304 -18.23 18.30 30.69
N ALA A 305 -17.36 17.31 30.89
CA ALA A 305 -16.60 17.15 32.11
C ALA A 305 -15.24 16.54 31.79
N SER A 306 -14.25 16.78 32.66
CA SER A 306 -12.92 16.21 32.51
C SER A 306 -12.22 16.08 33.86
N PHE A 307 -11.18 15.27 33.88
CA PHE A 307 -10.33 15.04 35.04
C PHE A 307 -8.90 14.78 34.59
N ASP A 308 -7.95 15.44 35.24
CA ASP A 308 -6.53 15.43 34.85
C ASP A 308 -5.75 14.26 35.45
N ASP A 309 -6.24 13.67 36.55
CA ASP A 309 -5.56 12.61 37.31
C ASP A 309 -4.07 12.87 37.60
N GLY A 310 -3.72 14.10 37.99
CA GLY A 310 -2.34 14.51 38.27
C GLY A 310 -1.52 14.95 37.03
N GLU A 311 -1.97 14.64 35.81
CA GLU A 311 -1.39 15.16 34.58
C GLU A 311 -1.99 16.55 34.27
N SER A 312 -1.45 17.60 34.90
CA SER A 312 -2.04 18.95 34.85
C SER A 312 -2.36 19.44 33.44
N GLY A 313 -3.63 19.78 33.20
CA GLY A 313 -4.18 20.29 31.94
C GLY A 313 -4.66 19.21 30.96
N CYS A 314 -4.45 17.92 31.23
CA CYS A 314 -4.75 16.83 30.29
C CYS A 314 -6.24 16.68 29.99
N GLY A 315 -7.11 16.77 31.00
CA GLY A 315 -8.55 16.68 30.84
C GLY A 315 -9.11 17.83 30.00
N LYS A 316 -8.68 19.07 30.28
CA LYS A 316 -9.06 20.24 29.47
C LYS A 316 -8.57 20.11 28.03
N PHE A 317 -7.34 19.67 27.85
CA PHE A 317 -6.75 19.42 26.53
C PHE A 317 -7.57 18.41 25.71
N MET A 318 -7.98 17.28 26.32
CA MET A 318 -8.84 16.30 25.63
C MET A 318 -10.22 16.86 25.29
N LEU A 319 -10.81 17.72 26.14
CA LEU A 319 -12.07 18.40 25.79
C LEU A 319 -11.92 19.33 24.58
N GLU A 320 -10.79 20.04 24.46
CA GLU A 320 -10.48 20.86 23.29
C GLU A 320 -10.37 20.00 22.03
N LEU A 321 -9.70 18.83 22.09
CA LEU A 321 -9.63 17.88 20.96
C LEU A 321 -11.02 17.37 20.53
N LEU A 322 -11.89 17.05 21.48
CA LEU A 322 -13.26 16.61 21.18
C LEU A 322 -14.09 17.73 20.56
N LYS A 323 -13.84 19.00 20.92
CA LYS A 323 -14.47 20.16 20.28
C LYS A 323 -13.95 20.38 18.87
N GLU A 324 -12.62 20.36 18.68
CA GLU A 324 -11.97 20.52 17.37
C GLU A 324 -12.48 19.48 16.35
N THR A 325 -12.73 18.24 16.81
CA THR A 325 -13.24 17.15 15.96
C THR A 325 -14.77 17.07 15.90
N SER A 326 -15.48 18.02 16.52
CA SER A 326 -16.95 18.04 16.66
C SER A 326 -17.54 16.73 17.18
N THR A 327 -16.80 16.00 18.02
CA THR A 327 -17.22 14.69 18.54
C THR A 327 -18.08 14.89 19.80
N THR A 328 -19.26 14.28 19.81
CA THR A 328 -20.21 14.24 20.94
C THR A 328 -20.54 12.79 21.29
N ASN A 329 -21.22 12.59 22.42
CA ASN A 329 -21.62 11.28 22.95
C ASN A 329 -20.43 10.31 23.09
N THR A 330 -19.31 10.85 23.57
CA THR A 330 -18.04 10.14 23.63
C THR A 330 -17.31 10.40 24.95
N LEU A 331 -16.80 9.32 25.55
CA LEU A 331 -15.90 9.32 26.71
C LEU A 331 -14.51 8.88 26.24
N VAL A 332 -13.48 9.65 26.58
CA VAL A 332 -12.07 9.35 26.32
C VAL A 332 -11.35 9.18 27.66
N VAL A 333 -10.57 8.12 27.79
CA VAL A 333 -9.64 7.88 28.90
C VAL A 333 -8.24 7.80 28.31
N LEU A 334 -7.34 8.67 28.74
CA LEU A 334 -5.95 8.69 28.33
C LEU A 334 -5.07 8.22 29.48
N THR A 335 -4.42 7.09 29.27
CA THR A 335 -3.55 6.46 30.24
C THR A 335 -2.09 6.75 29.90
N ARG A 336 -1.32 7.12 30.92
CA ARG A 336 0.12 7.38 30.84
C ARG A 336 0.88 6.62 31.91
N TRP A 337 1.92 5.90 31.51
CA TRP A 337 2.98 5.43 32.41
C TRP A 337 4.19 6.36 32.29
N PHE A 338 4.60 6.96 33.41
CA PHE A 338 5.76 7.86 33.45
C PHE A 338 7.07 7.07 33.53
N GLY A 339 7.96 7.30 32.56
CA GLY A 339 9.25 6.61 32.47
C GLY A 339 10.43 7.26 33.20
N GLY A 340 10.19 8.23 34.08
CA GLY A 340 11.25 8.94 34.80
C GLY A 340 11.82 10.18 34.08
N VAL A 341 11.47 10.42 32.81
CA VAL A 341 11.97 11.57 32.02
C VAL A 341 10.85 12.55 31.72
N MET A 342 11.06 13.83 32.07
CA MET A 342 10.12 14.90 31.72
C MET A 342 10.13 15.15 30.21
N LEU A 343 8.99 14.94 29.57
CA LEU A 343 8.82 15.13 28.11
C LEU A 343 8.60 16.59 27.70
N GLY A 344 8.25 17.47 28.64
CA GLY A 344 7.90 18.86 28.34
C GLY A 344 6.75 18.94 27.32
N PRO A 345 6.82 19.84 26.31
CA PRO A 345 5.77 20.00 25.31
C PRO A 345 5.49 18.78 24.43
N ASP A 346 6.46 17.88 24.24
CA ASP A 346 6.31 16.71 23.34
C ASP A 346 5.23 15.74 23.84
N ARG A 347 4.94 15.72 25.15
CA ARG A 347 3.84 14.94 25.72
C ARG A 347 2.50 15.28 25.06
N TRP A 348 2.25 16.56 24.76
CA TRP A 348 0.99 17.00 24.17
C TRP A 348 0.81 16.50 22.74
N ARG A 349 1.91 16.43 21.97
CA ARG A 349 1.89 15.86 20.63
C ARG A 349 1.51 14.37 20.67
N LEU A 350 2.13 13.60 21.59
CA LEU A 350 1.85 12.17 21.76
C LEU A 350 0.42 11.91 22.26
N MET A 351 -0.05 12.69 23.23
CA MET A 351 -1.42 12.61 23.72
C MET A 351 -2.44 12.91 22.61
N ARG A 352 -2.20 13.95 21.79
CA ARG A 352 -3.01 14.28 20.62
C ARG A 352 -3.09 13.10 19.65
N GLU A 353 -1.94 12.51 19.34
CA GLU A 353 -1.82 11.38 18.42
C GLU A 353 -2.59 10.15 18.93
N CYS A 354 -2.42 9.77 20.20
CA CYS A 354 -3.20 8.69 20.83
C CYS A 354 -4.71 8.95 20.78
N VAL A 355 -5.15 10.15 21.19
CA VAL A 355 -6.58 10.47 21.23
C VAL A 355 -7.19 10.48 19.83
N HIS A 356 -6.52 11.07 18.84
CA HIS A 356 -7.00 11.04 17.46
C HIS A 356 -7.06 9.62 16.89
N ASP A 357 -6.05 8.79 17.15
CA ASP A 357 -6.04 7.40 16.68
C ASP A 357 -7.17 6.57 17.31
N ALA A 358 -7.43 6.72 18.62
CA ALA A 358 -8.54 6.03 19.26
C ALA A 358 -9.91 6.53 18.76
N LEU A 359 -10.08 7.84 18.56
CA LEU A 359 -11.31 8.40 17.98
C LEU A 359 -11.53 7.94 16.54
N ALA A 360 -10.48 7.88 15.73
CA ALA A 360 -10.53 7.36 14.38
C ALA A 360 -10.87 5.86 14.38
N SER A 361 -10.27 5.09 15.29
CA SER A 361 -10.57 3.67 15.49
C SER A 361 -12.02 3.45 15.93
N GLN A 362 -12.56 4.27 16.84
CA GLN A 362 -13.96 4.17 17.24
C GLN A 362 -14.90 4.48 16.08
N ARG A 363 -14.58 5.46 15.23
CA ARG A 363 -15.37 5.75 14.02
C ARG A 363 -15.35 4.58 13.04
N ARG A 364 -14.22 3.88 12.93
CA ARG A 364 -14.10 2.64 12.13
C ARG A 364 -14.88 1.48 12.77
N GLY A 365 -14.77 1.28 14.08
CA GLY A 365 -15.35 0.17 14.86
C GLY A 365 -16.83 0.34 15.27
N GLY A 366 -17.37 1.56 15.19
CA GLY A 366 -18.78 1.87 15.44
C GLY A 366 -19.69 1.44 14.28
N ALA A 367 -20.76 2.18 14.01
CA ALA A 367 -21.72 1.87 12.94
C ALA A 367 -21.09 1.59 11.55
N ALA A 368 -19.84 2.02 11.30
CA ALA A 368 -19.06 1.71 10.10
C ALA A 368 -18.46 0.28 10.05
N ALA A 369 -18.10 -0.35 11.19
CA ALA A 369 -17.69 -1.76 11.23
C ALA A 369 -18.90 -2.68 11.23
N ALA A 370 -20.02 -2.25 11.83
CA ALA A 370 -21.31 -2.94 11.71
C ALA A 370 -21.85 -2.95 10.26
N THR A 371 -21.29 -2.13 9.36
CA THR A 371 -21.59 -2.09 7.92
C THR A 371 -20.47 -2.67 7.05
N PHE A 372 -19.43 -3.29 7.62
CA PHE A 372 -18.50 -4.07 6.81
C PHE A 372 -19.05 -5.48 6.62
N VAL A 373 -19.86 -5.67 5.58
CA VAL A 373 -20.21 -6.99 5.08
C VAL A 373 -19.14 -7.38 4.04
N PRO A 374 -18.35 -8.44 4.28
CA PRO A 374 -17.47 -8.98 3.25
C PRO A 374 -18.30 -9.28 2.00
N GLY A 375 -18.04 -8.56 0.91
CA GLY A 375 -18.80 -8.70 -0.34
C GLY A 375 -19.55 -7.46 -0.83
N GLU A 376 -19.71 -6.42 -0.01
CA GLU A 376 -20.51 -5.23 -0.40
C GLU A 376 -19.70 -4.08 -0.99
N ALA A 377 -18.38 -4.06 -0.79
CA ALA A 377 -17.54 -2.97 -1.28
C ALA A 377 -16.16 -3.45 -1.69
N ALA A 378 -15.57 -2.74 -2.66
CA ALA A 378 -14.19 -2.94 -3.06
C ALA A 378 -13.24 -2.57 -1.92
N VAL A 379 -12.16 -3.34 -1.75
CA VAL A 379 -11.20 -3.15 -0.65
C VAL A 379 -9.76 -3.14 -1.12
N TRP A 380 -8.91 -2.49 -0.33
CA TRP A 380 -7.45 -2.60 -0.43
C TRP A 380 -6.91 -3.52 0.66
N GLY A 381 -5.90 -4.33 0.34
CA GLY A 381 -5.08 -4.99 1.35
C GLY A 381 -4.17 -3.96 2.02
N LEU A 382 -4.21 -3.89 3.35
CA LEU A 382 -3.37 -2.96 4.11
C LEU A 382 -1.90 -3.41 4.09
N ASP A 383 -1.01 -2.46 3.83
CA ASP A 383 0.43 -2.64 3.95
C ASP A 383 0.88 -2.19 5.34
N THR A 384 1.10 -3.16 6.23
CA THR A 384 1.53 -2.91 7.61
C THR A 384 2.98 -2.43 7.73
N GLN A 385 3.74 -2.34 6.63
CA GLN A 385 5.11 -1.83 6.62
C GLN A 385 5.25 -0.43 6.02
N ASP A 386 4.18 0.13 5.43
CA ASP A 386 4.26 1.45 4.81
C ASP A 386 4.19 2.56 5.87
N THR A 387 5.37 3.09 6.20
CA THR A 387 5.56 4.19 7.15
C THR A 387 5.25 5.57 6.55
N LYS A 388 4.95 5.66 5.24
CA LYS A 388 4.63 6.92 4.55
C LYS A 388 3.38 6.75 3.68
N PRO A 389 2.23 6.47 4.30
CA PRO A 389 0.99 6.28 3.58
C PRO A 389 0.55 7.56 2.88
N ALA A 390 -0.14 7.39 1.76
CA ALA A 390 -0.70 8.52 1.01
C ALA A 390 -1.83 9.18 1.84
N ALA A 391 -2.02 10.49 1.65
CA ALA A 391 -3.13 11.20 2.29
C ALA A 391 -4.51 10.64 1.88
N SER A 392 -4.61 10.11 0.65
CA SER A 392 -5.83 9.50 0.10
C SER A 392 -6.25 8.20 0.81
N THR A 393 -5.37 7.58 1.59
CA THR A 393 -5.65 6.32 2.31
C THR A 393 -5.84 6.55 3.81
N VAL A 394 -6.24 7.75 4.22
CA VAL A 394 -6.50 8.12 5.62
C VAL A 394 -5.30 7.80 6.53
N GLY A 395 -4.07 7.96 5.99
CA GLY A 395 -2.84 7.67 6.73
C GLY A 395 -2.60 6.18 6.98
N MET A 396 -3.23 5.27 6.23
CA MET A 396 -2.94 3.83 6.27
C MET A 396 -2.24 3.35 4.99
N GLY A 397 -1.22 2.52 5.14
CA GLY A 397 -0.51 1.92 4.00
C GLY A 397 -1.39 0.95 3.23
N ILE A 398 -1.32 0.95 1.89
CA ILE A 398 -2.01 -0.04 1.06
C ILE A 398 -1.04 -0.74 0.10
N HIS A 399 -1.30 -2.02 -0.17
CA HIS A 399 -0.63 -2.73 -1.24
C HIS A 399 -1.21 -2.30 -2.59
N ARG A 400 -0.47 -1.47 -3.33
CA ARG A 400 -0.93 -0.97 -4.63
C ARG A 400 -0.93 -2.07 -5.71
N PRO A 401 -1.97 -2.13 -6.56
CA PRO A 401 -2.14 -3.22 -7.54
C PRO A 401 -1.08 -3.22 -8.66
N GLU A 402 -0.53 -2.07 -9.06
CA GLU A 402 0.43 -1.99 -10.17
C GLU A 402 1.72 -2.72 -9.83
N GLY A 403 2.13 -2.67 -8.56
CA GLY A 403 3.30 -3.40 -8.07
C GLY A 403 3.13 -4.91 -8.23
N ALA A 404 1.98 -5.43 -7.80
CA ALA A 404 1.62 -6.83 -7.91
C ALA A 404 1.50 -7.28 -9.38
N ARG A 405 0.81 -6.50 -10.21
CA ARG A 405 0.68 -6.74 -11.65
C ARG A 405 2.03 -6.80 -12.35
N ASN A 406 2.86 -5.78 -12.15
CA ASN A 406 4.19 -5.72 -12.75
C ASN A 406 5.09 -6.87 -12.27
N TYR A 407 4.89 -7.34 -11.05
CA TYR A 407 5.60 -8.51 -10.54
C TYR A 407 5.20 -9.78 -11.27
N LEU A 408 3.90 -10.02 -11.48
CA LEU A 408 3.41 -11.15 -12.27
C LEU A 408 3.95 -11.14 -13.70
N LEU A 409 3.83 -10.01 -14.41
CA LEU A 409 4.25 -9.87 -15.82
C LEU A 409 5.75 -10.17 -16.06
N ARG A 410 6.57 -10.16 -15.01
CA ARG A 410 8.04 -10.32 -15.10
C ARG A 410 8.57 -11.64 -14.53
N SER A 411 7.73 -12.46 -13.92
CA SER A 411 8.19 -13.53 -13.02
C SER A 411 8.27 -14.94 -13.62
N PHE A 412 7.65 -15.20 -14.78
CA PHE A 412 7.47 -16.57 -15.30
C PHE A 412 8.29 -16.81 -16.57
N ALA A 413 9.57 -17.19 -16.40
CA ALA A 413 10.47 -17.44 -17.53
C ALA A 413 10.26 -18.85 -18.11
N SER A 414 10.68 -19.08 -19.36
CA SER A 414 10.83 -20.44 -19.89
C SER A 414 12.14 -21.08 -19.40
N PRO A 415 12.22 -22.41 -19.29
CA PRO A 415 13.46 -23.12 -19.03
C PRO A 415 14.54 -22.73 -20.05
N THR A 416 15.78 -22.60 -19.58
CA THR A 416 16.90 -22.34 -20.49
C THR A 416 17.27 -23.66 -21.16
N THR A 417 17.17 -23.72 -22.49
CA THR A 417 17.82 -24.80 -23.25
C THR A 417 19.32 -24.68 -23.02
N ALA A 418 19.97 -25.80 -22.66
CA ALA A 418 21.38 -25.82 -22.26
C ALA A 418 22.26 -25.08 -23.28
N ALA A 419 22.77 -23.91 -22.87
CA ALA A 419 23.72 -23.13 -23.65
C ALA A 419 25.05 -23.89 -23.68
N GLY A 420 25.27 -24.67 -24.74
CA GLY A 420 26.48 -25.49 -24.89
C GLY A 420 26.42 -26.53 -26.01
N ALA A 421 25.23 -26.87 -26.53
CA ALA A 421 25.12 -27.68 -27.74
C ALA A 421 25.40 -26.85 -28.99
N ALA A 422 26.21 -27.38 -29.92
CA ALA A 422 26.41 -26.79 -31.23
C ALA A 422 25.04 -26.60 -31.92
N GLY A 423 24.64 -25.34 -32.15
CA GLY A 423 23.31 -24.99 -32.67
C GLY A 423 22.38 -24.23 -31.71
N ALA A 424 22.87 -23.74 -30.56
CA ALA A 424 22.05 -22.94 -29.65
C ALA A 424 21.46 -21.69 -30.35
N PRO A 425 20.16 -21.40 -30.19
CA PRO A 425 19.52 -20.26 -30.82
C PRO A 425 20.12 -18.93 -30.33
N PRO A 426 20.09 -17.87 -31.15
CA PRO A 426 20.63 -16.56 -30.78
C PRO A 426 19.98 -16.04 -29.49
N LYS A 427 20.77 -15.33 -28.66
CA LYS A 427 20.28 -14.71 -27.42
C LYS A 427 19.07 -13.82 -27.72
N LYS A 428 17.91 -14.13 -27.12
CA LYS A 428 16.67 -13.37 -27.26
C LYS A 428 16.85 -11.92 -26.80
N THR A 429 16.15 -10.99 -27.45
CA THR A 429 16.11 -9.59 -27.03
C THR A 429 15.37 -9.44 -25.70
N VAL A 430 15.64 -8.35 -24.96
CA VAL A 430 14.95 -8.08 -23.68
C VAL A 430 13.43 -7.96 -23.86
N ALA A 431 12.98 -7.41 -24.99
CA ALA A 431 11.56 -7.33 -25.33
C ALA A 431 10.97 -8.73 -25.51
N ALA A 432 11.58 -9.57 -26.36
CA ALA A 432 11.13 -10.93 -26.60
C ALA A 432 11.11 -11.79 -25.31
N VAL A 433 12.08 -11.61 -24.41
CA VAL A 433 12.07 -12.29 -23.09
C VAL A 433 10.91 -11.82 -22.21
N ASN A 434 10.54 -10.55 -22.27
CA ASN A 434 9.39 -10.05 -21.50
C ASN A 434 8.06 -10.48 -22.11
N ASP A 435 7.95 -10.54 -23.42
CA ASP A 435 6.75 -11.01 -24.12
C ASP A 435 6.53 -12.50 -23.82
N GLU A 436 7.59 -13.31 -23.90
CA GLU A 436 7.57 -14.72 -23.50
C GLU A 436 7.12 -14.92 -22.05
N LYS A 437 7.54 -14.04 -21.13
CA LYS A 437 7.09 -14.09 -19.72
C LYS A 437 5.61 -13.78 -19.57
N GLN A 438 5.08 -12.87 -20.38
CA GLN A 438 3.66 -12.52 -20.37
C GLN A 438 2.81 -13.64 -20.97
N GLU A 439 3.27 -14.29 -22.04
CA GLU A 439 2.63 -15.48 -22.57
C GLU A 439 2.60 -16.62 -21.55
N ASN A 440 3.73 -16.87 -20.87
CA ASN A 440 3.83 -17.88 -19.82
C ASN A 440 2.91 -17.57 -18.64
N LEU A 441 2.80 -16.29 -18.25
CA LEU A 441 1.82 -15.86 -17.26
C LEU A 441 0.40 -16.17 -17.73
N GLY A 442 0.05 -15.88 -18.99
CA GLY A 442 -1.28 -16.14 -19.53
C GLY A 442 -1.65 -17.63 -19.49
N ARG A 443 -0.70 -18.51 -19.82
CA ARG A 443 -0.87 -19.97 -19.73
C ARG A 443 -1.01 -20.45 -18.29
N LEU A 444 -0.23 -19.88 -17.36
CA LEU A 444 -0.35 -20.19 -15.93
C LEU A 444 -1.72 -19.77 -15.37
N LEU A 445 -2.17 -18.55 -15.67
CA LEU A 445 -3.47 -18.05 -15.22
C LEU A 445 -4.62 -18.86 -15.82
N GLY A 446 -4.52 -19.27 -17.09
CA GLY A 446 -5.47 -20.21 -17.68
C GLY A 446 -5.50 -21.57 -17.00
N ALA A 447 -4.33 -22.14 -16.66
CA ALA A 447 -4.26 -23.40 -15.93
C ALA A 447 -4.98 -23.31 -14.58
N LEU A 448 -4.71 -22.24 -13.83
CA LEU A 448 -5.35 -21.96 -12.54
C LEU A 448 -6.86 -21.74 -12.69
N ARG A 449 -7.28 -21.01 -13.72
CA ARG A 449 -8.68 -20.75 -14.00
C ARG A 449 -9.46 -22.03 -14.25
N ILE A 450 -8.97 -22.90 -15.13
CA ILE A 450 -9.57 -24.20 -15.43
C ILE A 450 -9.73 -25.03 -14.14
N VAL A 451 -8.70 -25.07 -13.30
CA VAL A 451 -8.76 -25.79 -12.02
C VAL A 451 -9.83 -25.18 -11.11
N VAL A 452 -9.73 -23.89 -10.82
CA VAL A 452 -10.64 -23.21 -9.87
C VAL A 452 -12.10 -23.32 -10.33
N GLU A 453 -12.39 -23.15 -11.63
CA GLU A 453 -13.74 -23.27 -12.19
C GLU A 453 -14.27 -24.71 -12.18
N SER A 454 -13.41 -25.71 -12.42
CA SER A 454 -13.85 -27.11 -12.34
C SER A 454 -14.39 -27.52 -10.97
N TRP A 455 -13.97 -26.80 -9.91
CA TRP A 455 -14.38 -27.02 -8.52
C TRP A 455 -15.43 -26.03 -8.02
N SER A 456 -15.61 -24.86 -8.67
CA SER A 456 -16.45 -23.76 -8.16
C SER A 456 -17.94 -24.10 -8.06
N GLY A 457 -18.42 -25.03 -8.88
CA GLY A 457 -19.81 -25.52 -8.84
C GLY A 457 -20.09 -26.57 -7.76
N VAL A 458 -19.06 -27.06 -7.06
CA VAL A 458 -19.21 -28.12 -6.04
C VAL A 458 -18.71 -27.69 -4.67
N LEU A 459 -17.60 -26.97 -4.62
CA LEU A 459 -17.07 -26.44 -3.38
C LEU A 459 -17.68 -25.08 -3.11
N THR A 460 -18.04 -24.84 -1.85
CA THR A 460 -18.35 -23.49 -1.39
C THR A 460 -17.11 -22.60 -1.51
N LYS A 461 -17.32 -21.27 -1.54
CA LYS A 461 -16.22 -20.29 -1.60
C LYS A 461 -15.18 -20.49 -0.48
N ASP A 462 -15.63 -20.81 0.72
CA ASP A 462 -14.77 -21.08 1.89
C ASP A 462 -13.97 -22.39 1.76
N GLU A 463 -14.57 -23.44 1.19
CA GLU A 463 -13.87 -24.71 0.95
C GLU A 463 -12.83 -24.56 -0.16
N LEU A 464 -13.16 -23.79 -1.20
CA LEU A 464 -12.24 -23.47 -2.28
C LEU A 464 -11.02 -22.69 -1.75
N ASP A 465 -11.24 -21.71 -0.87
CA ASP A 465 -10.18 -20.94 -0.22
C ASP A 465 -9.21 -21.82 0.58
N LYS A 466 -9.76 -22.73 1.40
CA LYS A 466 -8.97 -23.70 2.19
C LYS A 466 -8.19 -24.65 1.29
N ARG A 467 -8.80 -25.13 0.21
CA ARG A 467 -8.20 -26.13 -0.68
C ARG A 467 -7.10 -25.53 -1.56
N ALA A 468 -7.22 -24.26 -1.94
CA ALA A 468 -6.26 -23.57 -2.78
C ALA A 468 -4.83 -23.57 -2.22
N TRP A 469 -4.66 -23.43 -0.89
CA TRP A 469 -3.34 -23.54 -0.28
C TRP A 469 -2.73 -24.93 -0.43
N THR A 470 -3.56 -25.98 -0.30
CA THR A 470 -3.11 -27.37 -0.47
C THR A 470 -2.66 -27.63 -1.92
N TRP A 471 -3.42 -27.14 -2.90
CA TRP A 471 -3.06 -27.18 -4.31
C TRP A 471 -1.73 -26.47 -4.58
N TYR A 472 -1.56 -25.25 -4.07
CA TYR A 472 -0.31 -24.51 -4.19
C TYR A 472 0.87 -25.30 -3.61
N VAL A 473 0.73 -25.88 -2.42
CA VAL A 473 1.80 -26.66 -1.78
C VAL A 473 2.17 -27.90 -2.61
N ALA A 474 1.20 -28.54 -3.26
CA ALA A 474 1.43 -29.73 -4.09
C ALA A 474 2.18 -29.45 -5.39
N VAL A 475 2.04 -28.25 -5.97
CA VAL A 475 2.60 -27.91 -7.29
C VAL A 475 3.73 -26.89 -7.25
N ARG A 476 3.98 -26.23 -6.11
CA ARG A 476 5.04 -25.21 -6.03
C ARG A 476 6.41 -25.81 -6.36
N PRO A 477 7.35 -25.02 -6.92
CA PRO A 477 8.71 -25.50 -7.14
C PRO A 477 9.39 -25.96 -5.85
N ASP A 478 10.13 -27.07 -5.97
CA ASP A 478 11.02 -27.57 -4.94
C ASP A 478 12.27 -26.69 -4.88
N VAL A 479 12.53 -26.13 -3.70
CA VAL A 479 13.73 -25.36 -3.41
C VAL A 479 14.27 -25.78 -2.06
N GLN A 480 15.57 -25.57 -1.84
CA GLN A 480 16.26 -25.96 -0.61
C GLN A 480 15.56 -25.39 0.63
N SER A 481 15.64 -26.13 1.74
CA SER A 481 15.16 -25.64 3.03
C SER A 481 16.13 -24.62 3.63
N GLY A 482 15.60 -23.65 4.37
CA GLY A 482 16.40 -22.61 5.04
C GLY A 482 16.70 -21.39 4.14
N PRO A 483 17.67 -20.55 4.54
CA PRO A 483 17.98 -19.31 3.84
C PRO A 483 18.44 -19.50 2.38
N SER A 484 19.06 -20.63 2.05
CA SER A 484 19.57 -20.90 0.68
C SER A 484 18.46 -21.09 -0.35
N GLY A 485 17.26 -21.52 0.05
CA GLY A 485 16.09 -21.59 -0.84
C GLY A 485 15.26 -20.30 -0.87
N TRP A 486 15.63 -19.28 -0.10
CA TRP A 486 14.92 -18.01 -0.09
C TRP A 486 15.03 -17.31 -1.46
N GLY A 487 13.88 -17.11 -2.12
CA GLY A 487 13.84 -16.48 -3.44
C GLY A 487 14.43 -17.33 -4.57
N ALA A 488 14.69 -18.62 -4.35
CA ALA A 488 15.16 -19.53 -5.38
C ALA A 488 14.06 -19.79 -6.42
N ARG A 489 14.48 -19.91 -7.69
CA ARG A 489 13.64 -20.31 -8.82
C ARG A 489 13.68 -21.82 -8.96
N GLY A 490 12.56 -22.39 -9.38
CA GLY A 490 12.52 -23.78 -9.83
C GLY A 490 11.58 -23.94 -11.02
N GLU A 491 11.69 -25.09 -11.67
CA GLU A 491 10.83 -25.49 -12.77
C GLU A 491 9.45 -25.90 -12.26
N LEU A 492 8.43 -25.60 -13.05
CA LEU A 492 7.03 -25.93 -12.81
C LEU A 492 6.39 -26.31 -14.14
N LYS A 493 5.94 -27.57 -14.23
CA LYS A 493 5.16 -28.06 -15.38
C LYS A 493 3.71 -27.66 -15.19
N LEU A 494 3.12 -26.93 -16.13
CA LEU A 494 1.72 -26.50 -15.99
C LEU A 494 0.73 -27.67 -16.05
N SER A 495 1.14 -28.81 -16.62
CA SER A 495 0.36 -30.06 -16.58
C SER A 495 0.01 -30.48 -15.14
N THR A 496 0.93 -30.33 -14.18
CA THR A 496 0.67 -30.75 -12.78
C THR A 496 -0.36 -29.85 -12.10
N ILE A 497 -0.52 -28.61 -12.57
CA ILE A 497 -1.63 -27.74 -12.13
C ILE A 497 -2.92 -28.24 -12.76
N LEU A 498 -2.95 -28.47 -14.07
CA LEU A 498 -4.15 -28.97 -14.76
C LEU A 498 -4.64 -30.31 -14.20
N ASP A 499 -3.74 -31.18 -13.75
CA ASP A 499 -4.10 -32.48 -13.17
C ASP A 499 -4.83 -32.34 -11.81
N LEU A 500 -4.87 -31.14 -11.21
CA LEU A 500 -5.72 -30.82 -10.05
C LEU A 500 -7.17 -30.53 -10.43
N LYS A 501 -7.50 -30.38 -11.72
CA LYS A 501 -8.86 -30.12 -12.17
C LYS A 501 -9.76 -31.29 -11.80
N ARG A 502 -11.02 -31.00 -11.51
CA ARG A 502 -12.01 -32.04 -11.23
C ARG A 502 -12.34 -32.76 -12.53
N ASN A 503 -12.12 -34.07 -12.60
CA ASN A 503 -12.63 -34.90 -13.68
C ASN A 503 -14.14 -35.10 -13.46
N VAL A 504 -14.96 -34.58 -14.36
CA VAL A 504 -16.39 -34.90 -14.40
C VAL A 504 -16.50 -36.28 -15.03
N GLY A 505 -16.53 -37.30 -14.17
CA GLY A 505 -16.85 -38.68 -14.53
C GLY A 505 -18.35 -38.91 -14.59
#